data_AF-A3JD74-F1
#
_entry.id   AF-A3JD74-F1
#
_cell.length_a   1.000
_cell.length_b   1.000
_cell.length_c   1.000
_cell.angle_alpha   90.00
_cell.angle_beta   90.00
_cell.angle_gamma   90.00
#
_symmetry.space_group_name_H-M   'P 1'
#
loop_
_entity.id
_entity.type
_entity.pdbx_description
1 polymer ?
#
loop_
_entity_poly.entity_id
_entity_poly.type
_entity_poly.pdbx_seq_one_letter_code
_entity_poly.pdbx_strand_id
1 'polypeptide(L)'
;MKHDLKSLSPAYFGIVMATGIISLTAHMLGFDLIAISLFTVNIGFYGVLWAATFARFLRYRREFLLDVIDHLRGPGFFTLPAGSSVLGRQFIMLTDFTLAGRILWVVAILLWLTLTYTIFTAFTVKEEKPSLDKGITGGWLLAVVAT
;
A
#
# COMPACT_ATOMS: atom_id res chain seq x y z
N MET A 1 10.77 20.11 -10.93
CA MET A 1 10.93 18.80 -10.26
C MET A 1 10.45 17.72 -11.24
N LYS A 2 11.34 17.00 -11.93
CA LYS A 2 10.91 15.92 -12.84
C LYS A 2 10.43 14.77 -11.99
N HIS A 3 9.12 14.52 -11.95
CA HIS A 3 8.54 13.35 -11.30
C HIS A 3 8.97 12.11 -12.11
N ASP A 4 10.09 11.53 -11.72
CA ASP A 4 10.67 10.38 -12.38
C ASP A 4 10.18 9.11 -11.69
N LEU A 5 9.84 8.09 -12.47
CA LEU A 5 9.42 6.77 -11.95
C LEU A 5 10.45 6.17 -10.97
N LYS A 6 11.71 6.58 -11.10
CA LYS A 6 12.81 6.21 -10.22
C LYS A 6 12.57 6.59 -8.75
N SER A 7 11.95 7.74 -8.48
CA SER A 7 11.76 8.31 -7.14
C SER A 7 10.33 8.19 -6.60
N LEU A 8 9.47 7.39 -7.24
CA LEU A 8 8.11 7.16 -6.80
C LEU A 8 8.09 6.55 -5.38
N SER A 9 7.52 7.29 -4.43
CA SER A 9 7.42 6.82 -3.04
C SER A 9 6.52 5.59 -2.93
N PRO A 10 6.94 4.51 -2.26
CA PRO A 10 6.08 3.35 -2.03
C PRO A 10 4.84 3.71 -1.18
N ALA A 11 4.91 4.77 -0.37
CA ALA A 11 3.80 5.24 0.45
C ALA A 11 2.62 5.83 -0.35
N TYR A 12 2.75 6.04 -1.67
CA TYR A 12 1.65 6.56 -2.48
C TYR A 12 0.42 5.64 -2.49
N PHE A 13 0.58 4.33 -2.28
CA PHE A 13 -0.56 3.42 -2.08
C PHE A 13 -1.43 3.78 -0.88
N GLY A 14 -0.95 4.63 0.04
CA GLY A 14 -1.74 5.21 1.11
C GLY A 14 -2.98 5.97 0.61
N ILE A 15 -2.96 6.51 -0.63
CA ILE A 15 -4.15 7.14 -1.21
C ILE A 15 -5.27 6.12 -1.43
N VAL A 16 -4.93 4.89 -1.85
CA VAL A 16 -5.93 3.82 -2.07
C VAL A 16 -6.59 3.43 -0.76
N MET A 17 -5.76 3.28 0.27
CA MET A 17 -6.20 2.98 1.63
C MET A 17 -7.12 4.09 2.16
N ALA A 18 -6.69 5.35 2.10
CA ALA A 18 -7.46 6.48 2.62
C ALA A 18 -8.80 6.66 1.89
N THR A 19 -8.79 6.68 0.55
CA THR A 19 -10.01 6.80 -0.25
C THR A 19 -10.96 5.64 0.00
N GLY A 20 -10.43 4.42 0.14
CA GLY A 20 -11.24 3.24 0.42
C GLY A 20 -11.89 3.25 1.80
N ILE A 21 -11.17 3.70 2.84
CA ILE A 21 -11.74 3.87 4.19
C ILE A 21 -12.87 4.90 4.17
N ILE A 22 -12.66 6.06 3.53
CA ILE A 22 -13.69 7.12 3.45
C ILE A 22 -14.92 6.61 2.69
N SER A 23 -14.73 5.86 1.60
CA SER A 23 -15.82 5.24 0.84
C SER A 23 -16.63 4.25 1.68
N LEU A 24 -15.97 3.35 2.42
CA LEU A 24 -16.65 2.40 3.31
C LEU A 24 -17.43 3.12 4.42
N THR A 25 -16.82 4.13 5.05
CA THR A 25 -17.49 4.93 6.08
C THR A 25 -18.71 5.68 5.51
N ALA A 26 -18.59 6.26 4.31
CA ALA A 26 -19.72 6.91 3.64
C ALA A 26 -20.88 5.94 3.41
N HIS A 27 -20.59 4.71 2.99
CA HIS A 27 -21.60 3.67 2.84
C HIS A 27 -22.25 3.29 4.19
N MET A 28 -21.46 3.10 5.25
CA MET A 28 -21.98 2.80 6.59
C MET A 28 -22.89 3.90 7.16
N LEU A 29 -22.71 5.15 6.71
CA LEU A 29 -23.54 6.30 7.06
C LEU A 29 -24.73 6.50 6.11
N GLY A 30 -24.92 5.64 5.11
CA GLY A 30 -26.01 5.70 4.14
C GLY A 30 -25.78 6.66 2.95
N PHE A 31 -24.56 7.19 2.79
CA PHE A 31 -24.20 8.05 1.66
C PHE A 31 -23.70 7.23 0.46
N ASP A 32 -24.56 6.38 -0.11
CA ASP A 32 -24.18 5.40 -1.14
C ASP A 32 -23.60 6.02 -2.42
N LEU A 33 -24.15 7.16 -2.87
CA LEU A 33 -23.62 7.84 -4.06
C LEU A 33 -22.16 8.27 -3.87
N ILE A 34 -21.82 8.78 -2.68
CA ILE A 34 -20.45 9.16 -2.33
C ILE A 34 -19.57 7.91 -2.25
N ALA A 35 -20.06 6.86 -1.60
CA ALA A 35 -19.34 5.61 -1.46
C ALA A 35 -18.95 5.00 -2.82
N ILE A 36 -19.91 4.86 -3.73
CA ILE A 36 -19.71 4.31 -5.08
C ILE A 36 -18.80 5.20 -5.93
N SER A 37 -18.95 6.52 -5.84
CA SER A 37 -18.08 7.46 -6.57
C SER A 37 -16.62 7.32 -6.13
N LEU A 38 -16.38 7.33 -4.82
CA LEU A 38 -15.04 7.14 -4.26
C LEU A 38 -14.47 5.77 -4.59
N PHE A 39 -15.29 4.71 -4.51
CA PHE A 39 -14.89 3.36 -4.91
C PHE A 39 -14.44 3.29 -6.37
N THR A 40 -15.18 3.91 -7.29
CA THR A 40 -14.87 3.92 -8.72
C THR A 40 -13.53 4.61 -8.99
N VAL A 41 -13.29 5.77 -8.37
CA VAL A 41 -12.01 6.47 -8.45
C VAL A 41 -10.89 5.64 -7.80
N ASN A 42 -11.17 4.94 -6.70
CA ASN A 42 -10.20 4.13 -5.99
C ASN A 42 -9.66 2.96 -6.83
N ILE A 43 -10.52 2.33 -7.65
CA ILE A 43 -10.09 1.32 -8.64
C ILE A 43 -9.07 1.93 -9.61
N GLY A 44 -9.32 3.16 -10.08
CA GLY A 44 -8.39 3.89 -10.94
C GLY A 44 -7.04 4.15 -10.27
N PHE A 45 -7.04 4.64 -9.03
CA PHE A 45 -5.80 4.83 -8.25
C PHE A 45 -5.03 3.54 -8.07
N TYR A 46 -5.71 2.45 -7.71
CA TYR A 46 -5.09 1.14 -7.53
C TYR A 46 -4.43 0.63 -8.82
N GLY A 47 -5.13 0.71 -9.95
CA GLY A 47 -4.60 0.30 -11.25
C GLY A 47 -3.38 1.10 -11.69
N VAL A 48 -3.45 2.44 -11.60
CA VAL A 48 -2.35 3.33 -11.97
C VAL A 48 -1.12 3.10 -11.09
N LEU A 49 -1.30 2.98 -9.77
CA LEU A 49 -0.19 2.79 -8.84
C LEU A 49 0.45 1.42 -8.98
N TRP A 50 -0.33 0.36 -9.25
CA TRP A 50 0.24 -0.95 -9.57
C TRP A 50 1.05 -0.93 -10.86
N ALA A 51 0.51 -0.30 -11.92
CA ALA A 51 1.23 -0.16 -13.19
C ALA A 51 2.55 0.61 -12.99
N ALA A 52 2.53 1.71 -12.24
CA ALA A 52 3.71 2.50 -11.93
C ALA A 52 4.72 1.72 -11.08
N THR A 53 4.25 0.96 -10.08
CA THR A 53 5.09 0.14 -9.20
C THR A 53 5.74 -1.01 -9.98
N PHE A 54 4.99 -1.67 -10.86
CA PHE A 54 5.52 -2.74 -11.70
C PHE A 54 6.51 -2.21 -12.74
N ALA A 55 6.20 -1.08 -13.38
CA ALA A 55 7.13 -0.40 -14.28
C ALA A 55 8.43 0.00 -13.54
N ARG A 56 8.33 0.50 -12.30
CA ARG A 56 9.48 0.81 -11.44
C ARG A 56 10.28 -0.44 -11.10
N PHE A 57 9.63 -1.54 -10.74
CA PHE A 57 10.30 -2.80 -10.43
C PHE A 57 11.07 -3.36 -11.63
N LEU A 58 10.51 -3.29 -12.85
CA LEU A 58 11.18 -3.78 -14.05
C LEU A 58 12.33 -2.88 -14.52
N ARG A 59 12.16 -1.55 -14.48
CA ARG A 59 13.13 -0.60 -15.03
C ARG A 59 14.22 -0.19 -14.03
N TYR A 60 13.89 -0.13 -12.74
CA TYR A 60 14.74 0.38 -11.67
C TYR A 60 14.80 -0.60 -10.49
N ARG A 61 14.99 -1.89 -10.79
CA ARG A 61 14.98 -3.00 -9.81
C ARG A 61 15.94 -2.77 -8.65
N ARG A 62 17.14 -2.26 -8.93
CA ARG A 62 18.16 -2.00 -7.89
C ARG A 62 17.68 -0.93 -6.92
N GLU A 63 17.18 0.20 -7.43
CA GLU A 63 16.65 1.29 -6.60
C GLU A 63 15.40 0.88 -5.84
N PHE A 64 14.54 0.06 -6.44
CA PHE A 64 13.37 -0.50 -5.76
C PHE A 64 13.79 -1.36 -4.56
N LEU A 65 14.75 -2.28 -4.74
CA LEU A 65 15.22 -3.13 -3.64
C LEU A 65 15.96 -2.33 -2.56
N LEU A 66 16.70 -1.29 -2.94
CA LEU A 66 17.33 -0.38 -1.99
C LEU A 66 16.29 0.35 -1.12
N ASP A 67 15.16 0.76 -1.70
CA ASP A 67 14.06 1.38 -0.95
C ASP A 67 13.38 0.40 0.03
N VAL A 68 13.28 -0.89 -0.30
CA VAL A 68 12.67 -1.91 0.58
C VAL A 68 13.47 -2.08 1.88
N ILE A 69 14.81 -2.00 1.80
CA ILE A 69 15.72 -2.17 2.95
C ILE A 69 16.09 -0.83 3.62
N ASP A 70 15.54 0.27 3.14
CA ASP A 70 15.74 1.59 3.72
C ASP A 70 14.78 1.82 4.91
N HIS A 71 15.30 2.34 6.02
CA HIS A 71 14.51 2.48 7.26
C HIS A 71 13.42 3.55 7.17
N LEU A 72 13.58 4.54 6.29
CA LEU A 72 12.62 5.62 6.11
C LEU A 72 11.58 5.29 5.05
N ARG A 73 11.98 4.56 3.99
CA ARG A 73 11.11 4.24 2.85
C ARG A 73 10.47 2.86 2.92
N GLY A 74 11.17 1.88 3.51
CA GLY A 74 10.72 0.50 3.67
C GLY A 74 9.31 0.40 4.25
N PRO A 75 9.00 1.08 5.38
CA PRO A 75 7.66 1.03 5.95
C PRO A 75 6.55 1.54 5.02
N GLY A 76 6.88 2.41 4.05
CA GLY A 76 5.94 2.88 3.04
C GLY A 76 5.34 1.77 2.18
N PHE A 77 6.07 0.67 1.97
CA PHE A 77 5.56 -0.48 1.21
C PHE A 77 4.38 -1.18 1.89
N PHE A 78 4.21 -1.06 3.21
CA PHE A 78 3.05 -1.63 3.92
C PHE A 78 1.72 -1.00 3.51
N THR A 79 1.73 0.14 2.80
CA THR A 79 0.52 0.68 2.18
C THR A 79 -0.03 -0.20 1.04
N LEU A 80 0.80 -1.07 0.42
CA LEU A 80 0.36 -2.03 -0.61
C LEU A 80 -0.63 -3.07 -0.05
N PRO A 81 -0.29 -3.87 0.99
CA PRO A 81 -1.23 -4.82 1.56
C PRO A 81 -2.44 -4.11 2.18
N ALA A 82 -2.25 -2.98 2.87
CA ALA A 82 -3.35 -2.22 3.47
C ALA A 82 -4.32 -1.65 2.43
N GLY A 83 -3.81 -1.06 1.34
CA GLY A 83 -4.65 -0.56 0.24
C GLY A 83 -5.38 -1.69 -0.48
N SER A 84 -4.73 -2.83 -0.68
CA SER A 84 -5.32 -4.01 -1.33
C SER A 84 -6.45 -4.62 -0.48
N SER A 85 -6.27 -4.72 0.84
CA SER A 85 -7.29 -5.26 1.75
C SER A 85 -8.50 -4.34 1.84
N VAL A 86 -8.30 -3.02 1.94
CA VAL A 86 -9.38 -2.03 1.95
C VAL A 86 -10.17 -2.04 0.65
N LEU A 87 -9.50 -2.02 -0.51
CA LEU A 87 -10.18 -2.11 -1.80
C LEU A 87 -10.94 -3.44 -1.94
N GLY A 88 -10.34 -4.55 -1.49
CA GLY A 88 -11.00 -5.85 -1.47
C GLY A 88 -12.29 -5.84 -0.63
N ARG A 89 -12.28 -5.13 0.50
CA ARG A 89 -13.48 -4.93 1.33
C ARG A 89 -14.52 -4.05 0.66
N GLN A 90 -14.12 -3.02 -0.10
CA GLN A 90 -15.06 -2.24 -0.91
C GLN A 90 -15.77 -3.11 -1.95
N PHE A 91 -15.06 -4.01 -2.64
CA PHE A 91 -15.68 -4.95 -3.59
C PHE A 91 -16.72 -5.85 -2.89
N ILE A 92 -16.42 -6.34 -1.69
CA ILE A 92 -17.34 -7.22 -0.94
C ILE A 92 -18.58 -6.46 -0.44
N MET A 93 -18.42 -5.19 -0.02
CA MET A 93 -19.48 -4.42 0.62
C MET A 93 -20.34 -3.62 -0.36
N LEU A 94 -19.76 -3.14 -1.46
CA LEU A 94 -20.40 -2.20 -2.38
C LEU A 94 -20.83 -2.84 -3.71
N THR A 95 -20.48 -4.10 -3.96
CA THR A 95 -20.76 -4.80 -5.23
C THR A 95 -21.09 -6.27 -5.01
N ASP A 96 -21.78 -6.88 -5.98
CA ASP A 96 -22.00 -8.34 -5.99
C ASP A 96 -20.74 -9.13 -6.40
N PHE A 97 -19.68 -8.45 -6.85
CA PHE A 97 -18.43 -9.05 -7.34
C PHE A 97 -17.50 -9.49 -6.19
N THR A 98 -17.99 -10.37 -5.32
CA THR A 98 -17.24 -10.89 -4.15
C THR A 98 -15.95 -11.65 -4.53
N LEU A 99 -15.85 -12.13 -5.78
CA LEU A 99 -14.64 -12.79 -6.27
C LEU A 99 -13.45 -11.83 -6.31
N ALA A 100 -13.65 -10.59 -6.78
CA ALA A 100 -12.59 -9.58 -6.83
C ALA A 100 -12.07 -9.25 -5.43
N GLY A 101 -12.97 -9.12 -4.45
CA GLY A 101 -12.60 -8.91 -3.05
C GLY A 101 -11.79 -10.07 -2.46
N ARG A 102 -12.16 -11.32 -2.78
CA ARG A 102 -11.39 -12.51 -2.36
C ARG A 102 -9.99 -12.56 -2.98
N ILE A 103 -9.86 -12.23 -4.27
CA ILE A 103 -8.56 -12.15 -4.94
C ILE A 103 -7.68 -11.09 -4.28
N LEU A 104 -8.22 -9.90 -4.06
CA LEU A 104 -7.50 -8.79 -3.41
C LEU A 104 -7.10 -9.13 -1.97
N TRP A 105 -7.91 -9.89 -1.25
CA TRP A 105 -7.58 -10.38 0.08
C TRP A 105 -6.40 -11.36 0.07
N VAL A 106 -6.37 -12.31 -0.87
CA VAL A 106 -5.21 -13.21 -1.05
C VAL A 106 -3.96 -12.42 -1.43
N VAL A 107 -4.08 -11.44 -2.33
CA VAL A 107 -2.98 -10.55 -2.72
C VAL A 107 -2.46 -9.77 -1.51
N ALA A 108 -3.36 -9.23 -0.68
CA ALA A 108 -2.99 -8.51 0.55
C ALA A 108 -2.21 -9.41 1.52
N ILE A 109 -2.64 -10.66 1.73
CA ILE A 109 -1.92 -11.61 2.59
C ILE A 109 -0.53 -11.92 2.05
N LEU A 110 -0.41 -12.21 0.75
CA LEU A 110 0.88 -12.54 0.14
C LEU A 110 1.85 -11.37 0.24
N LEU A 111 1.37 -10.15 -0.05
CA LEU A 111 2.15 -8.93 0.10
C LEU A 111 2.55 -8.69 1.56
N TRP A 112 1.60 -8.82 2.48
CA TRP A 112 1.82 -8.59 3.89
C TRP A 112 2.88 -9.55 4.45
N LEU A 113 2.76 -10.85 4.20
CA LEU A 113 3.76 -11.84 4.61
C LEU A 113 5.13 -11.49 4.01
N THR A 114 5.20 -11.31 2.68
CA THR A 114 6.46 -11.06 1.98
C THR A 114 7.15 -9.80 2.49
N LEU A 115 6.42 -8.69 2.61
CA LEU A 115 6.98 -7.40 3.03
C LEU A 115 7.35 -7.40 4.51
N THR A 116 6.52 -7.96 5.38
CA THR A 116 6.81 -8.07 6.82
C THR A 116 8.11 -8.81 7.04
N TYR A 117 8.23 -10.02 6.49
CA TYR A 117 9.45 -10.81 6.66
C TYR A 117 10.65 -10.15 6.00
N THR A 118 10.50 -9.58 4.80
CA THR A 118 11.64 -8.95 4.09
C THR A 118 12.15 -7.71 4.82
N ILE A 119 11.26 -6.78 5.18
CA ILE A 119 11.63 -5.50 5.78
C ILE A 119 12.19 -5.70 7.19
N PHE A 120 11.52 -6.49 8.04
CA PHE A 120 12.02 -6.71 9.39
C PHE A 120 13.31 -7.54 9.40
N THR A 121 13.47 -8.50 8.50
CA THR A 121 14.76 -9.22 8.34
C THR A 121 15.85 -8.25 7.91
N ALA A 122 15.60 -7.40 6.92
CA ALA A 122 16.56 -6.40 6.46
C ALA A 122 16.98 -5.45 7.60
N PHE A 123 16.04 -4.98 8.42
CA PHE A 123 16.35 -4.11 9.56
C PHE A 123 17.10 -4.85 10.69
N THR A 124 16.90 -6.15 10.80
CA THR A 124 17.60 -6.98 11.79
C THR A 124 19.06 -7.20 11.39
N VAL A 125 19.30 -7.59 10.14
CA VAL A 125 20.61 -8.04 9.63
C VAL A 125 21.52 -6.88 9.20
N LYS A 126 20.98 -5.71 8.87
CA LYS A 126 21.79 -4.56 8.42
C LYS A 126 22.74 -4.08 9.52
N GLU A 127 24.04 -4.06 9.23
CA GLU A 127 25.11 -3.65 10.16
C GLU A 127 25.04 -2.16 10.50
N GLU A 128 24.85 -1.31 9.48
CA GLU A 128 24.71 0.14 9.66
C GLU A 128 23.24 0.54 9.85
N LYS A 129 22.90 0.91 11.09
CA LYS A 129 21.57 1.35 11.48
C LYS A 129 21.58 2.86 11.75
N PRO A 130 20.63 3.63 11.20
CA PRO A 130 20.47 5.03 11.58
C PRO A 130 20.14 5.15 13.07
N SER A 131 20.50 6.27 13.68
CA SER A 131 20.16 6.57 15.06
C SER A 131 18.64 6.59 15.26
N LEU A 132 18.15 6.23 16.46
CA LEU A 132 16.71 6.03 16.74
C LEU A 132 15.85 7.25 16.39
N ASP A 133 16.37 8.46 16.63
CA ASP A 133 15.74 9.75 16.31
C ASP A 133 15.52 9.96 14.80
N LYS A 134 16.30 9.30 13.96
CA LYS A 134 16.17 9.32 12.50
C LYS A 134 15.54 8.04 11.94
N GLY A 135 15.56 6.96 12.71
CA GLY A 135 15.06 5.65 12.31
C GLY A 135 13.55 5.52 12.50
N ILE A 136 12.99 6.07 13.59
CA ILE A 136 11.56 5.91 13.95
C ILE A 136 10.78 7.17 13.54
N THR A 137 9.92 7.00 12.54
CA THR A 137 8.99 8.03 12.05
C THR A 137 7.56 7.48 12.07
N GLY A 138 6.56 8.35 11.85
CA GLY A 138 5.17 7.92 11.72
C GLY A 138 4.94 6.83 10.65
N GLY A 139 5.84 6.67 9.68
CA GLY A 139 5.81 5.59 8.69
C GLY A 139 5.88 4.19 9.31
N TRP A 140 6.47 4.01 10.48
CA TRP A 140 6.51 2.73 11.18
C TRP A 140 5.13 2.24 11.61
N LEU A 141 4.17 3.15 11.83
CA LEU A 141 2.79 2.77 12.13
C LEU A 141 2.15 2.01 10.97
N LEU A 142 2.64 2.16 9.73
CA LEU A 142 2.13 1.41 8.59
C LEU A 142 2.33 -0.10 8.73
N ALA A 143 3.37 -0.55 9.44
CA ALA A 143 3.57 -1.97 9.72
C ALA A 143 2.45 -2.56 10.60
N VAL A 144 1.91 -1.74 11.51
CA VAL A 144 0.78 -2.10 12.39
C VAL A 144 -0.56 -1.90 11.68
N VAL A 145 -0.71 -0.85 10.86
CA VAL A 145 -1.94 -0.58 10.11
C VAL A 145 -2.18 -1.64 9.02
N ALA A 146 -1.11 -2.26 8.52
CA ALA A 146 -1.18 -3.28 7.47
C ALA A 146 -1.53 -4.70 7.96
N THR A 147 -1.59 -4.93 9.28
CA THR A 147 -2.02 -6.20 9.90
C THR A 147 -3.50 -6.16 10.24
#